data_AF-A0A316ATA1-F1
#
_entry.id   AF-A0A316ATA1-F1
#
_cell.length_a   1.000
_cell.length_b   1.000
_cell.length_c   1.000
_cell.angle_alpha   90.00
_cell.angle_beta   90.00
_cell.angle_gamma   90.00
#
_symmetry.space_group_name_H-M   'P 1'
#
loop_
_entity.id
_entity.type
_entity.pdbx_description
1 polymer ?
#
loop_
_entity_poly.entity_id
_entity_poly.type
_entity_poly.pdbx_seq_one_letter_code
_entity_poly.pdbx_strand_id
1 'polypeptide(L)'
;MNLPNGWKKVKLGDVCSLLSGQDFAPELYSDETLGTPYITGASNFANNHIVLNRWTNCPRCIAHRGEILLVCKGSGFGTLAIADFESAHIARQIMALQNLKGVDRDFLFNVIATNFLNIKQKGCGLIPGIDRKTVLNISFALPPLAEQKKIAETLSVWDSAIEKMEKLVVLQNKRFQQMLKEHIVEKIDDGAWDTCRVGDLFDAVTRKNKENCKNVLTSSAQLGLVNQQEYYKKSVSALDVTGYYFADSHRQVNPI
;
A
#
# COMPACT_ATOMS: atom_id res chain seq x y z
N MET A 1 10.55 11.36 28.91
CA MET A 1 9.17 11.86 28.68
C MET A 1 8.27 11.26 29.74
N ASN A 2 7.55 12.11 30.47
CA ASN A 2 6.54 11.64 31.42
C ASN A 2 5.29 11.22 30.62
N LEU A 3 4.73 10.06 30.96
CA LEU A 3 3.48 9.60 30.36
C LEU A 3 2.31 10.44 30.87
N PRO A 4 1.22 10.60 30.08
CA PRO A 4 0.01 11.23 30.57
C PRO A 4 -0.55 10.50 31.80
N ASN A 5 -1.37 11.21 32.59
CA ASN A 5 -1.95 10.62 33.79
C ASN A 5 -2.77 9.36 33.47
N GLY A 6 -2.58 8.30 34.25
CA GLY A 6 -3.24 7.00 34.07
C GLY A 6 -2.62 6.08 33.01
N TRP A 7 -1.66 6.56 32.20
CA TRP A 7 -0.95 5.73 31.23
C TRP A 7 0.18 4.96 31.90
N LYS A 8 0.39 3.72 31.46
CA LYS A 8 1.43 2.82 31.99
C LYS A 8 2.35 2.36 30.88
N LYS A 9 3.64 2.19 31.17
CA LYS A 9 4.56 1.54 30.24
C LYS A 9 4.46 0.03 30.43
N VAL A 10 4.17 -0.69 29.35
CA VAL A 10 4.05 -2.15 29.34
C VAL A 10 4.75 -2.73 28.12
N LYS A 11 4.96 -4.05 28.12
CA LYS A 11 5.41 -4.83 26.97
C LYS A 11 4.25 -5.61 26.35
N LEU A 12 4.36 -5.99 25.08
CA LEU A 12 3.35 -6.84 24.42
C LEU A 12 3.09 -8.14 25.20
N GLY A 13 4.13 -8.78 25.73
CA GLY A 13 3.99 -10.00 26.52
C GLY A 13 3.25 -9.82 27.85
N ASP A 14 3.05 -8.59 28.34
CA ASP A 14 2.29 -8.32 29.56
C ASP A 14 0.77 -8.35 29.30
N VAL A 15 0.35 -8.15 28.04
CA VAL A 15 -1.07 -7.98 27.66
C VAL A 15 -1.59 -9.05 26.70
N CYS A 16 -0.71 -9.89 26.13
CA CYS A 16 -1.11 -10.96 25.23
C CYS A 16 -0.13 -12.15 25.25
N SER A 17 -0.57 -13.28 24.72
CA SER A 17 0.27 -14.42 24.38
C SER A 17 0.40 -14.54 22.86
N LEU A 18 1.52 -15.07 22.38
CA LEU A 18 1.68 -15.39 20.96
C LEU A 18 1.47 -16.89 20.72
N LEU A 19 0.82 -17.23 19.62
CA LEU A 19 0.86 -18.54 18.99
C LEU A 19 1.78 -18.45 17.78
N SER A 20 2.86 -19.23 17.74
CA SER A 20 3.73 -19.32 16.57
C SER A 20 3.21 -20.43 15.66
N GLY A 21 3.06 -20.15 14.37
CA GLY A 21 2.61 -21.15 13.41
C GLY A 21 3.64 -22.21 13.06
N GLN A 22 3.20 -23.24 12.35
CA GLN A 22 3.98 -24.39 11.93
C GLN A 22 3.71 -24.70 10.45
N ASP A 23 4.75 -24.96 9.66
CA ASP A 23 4.56 -25.35 8.27
C ASP A 23 4.11 -26.81 8.17
N PHE A 24 3.25 -27.09 7.19
CA PHE A 24 2.95 -28.44 6.73
C PHE A 24 3.80 -28.85 5.53
N ALA A 25 4.09 -30.14 5.43
CA ALA A 25 4.58 -30.74 4.19
C ALA A 25 3.47 -30.71 3.12
N PRO A 26 3.79 -30.63 1.82
CA PRO A 26 2.82 -30.50 0.74
C PRO A 26 1.71 -31.55 0.71
N GLU A 27 1.96 -32.75 1.23
CA GLU A 27 1.02 -33.87 1.23
C GLU A 27 -0.09 -33.73 2.29
N LEU A 28 0.06 -32.78 3.22
CA LEU A 28 -0.86 -32.57 4.35
C LEU A 28 -1.87 -31.44 4.12
N TYR A 29 -1.85 -30.81 2.94
CA TYR A 29 -2.82 -29.78 2.57
C TYR A 29 -3.14 -29.83 1.08
N SER A 30 -4.29 -29.29 0.71
CA SER A 30 -4.72 -29.14 -0.67
C SER A 30 -5.42 -27.79 -0.87
N ASP A 31 -5.75 -27.48 -2.12
CA ASP A 31 -6.54 -26.29 -2.46
C ASP A 31 -8.06 -26.61 -2.47
N GLU A 32 -8.43 -27.85 -2.10
CA GLU A 32 -9.84 -28.23 -1.91
C GLU A 32 -10.36 -27.68 -0.60
N THR A 33 -11.59 -27.17 -0.58
CA THR A 33 -12.25 -26.60 0.61
C THR A 33 -12.71 -27.69 1.58
N LEU A 34 -11.78 -28.53 2.05
CA LEU A 34 -12.02 -29.66 2.93
C LEU A 34 -11.11 -29.58 4.17
N GLY A 35 -11.74 -29.48 5.35
CA GLY A 35 -11.04 -29.38 6.62
C GLY A 35 -10.85 -27.94 7.09
N THR A 36 -9.74 -27.65 7.77
CA THR A 36 -9.44 -26.34 8.35
C THR A 36 -8.59 -25.52 7.39
N PRO A 37 -8.90 -24.23 7.14
CA PRO A 37 -8.07 -23.38 6.31
C PRO A 37 -6.62 -23.31 6.79
N TYR A 38 -5.67 -23.18 5.85
CA TYR A 38 -4.25 -23.12 6.11
C TYR A 38 -3.63 -21.84 5.53
N ILE A 39 -3.21 -20.95 6.42
CA ILE A 39 -2.65 -19.64 6.08
C ILE A 39 -1.13 -19.76 6.06
N THR A 40 -0.53 -19.57 4.89
CA THR A 40 0.87 -19.95 4.63
C THR A 40 1.87 -18.80 4.74
N GLY A 41 1.42 -17.56 4.57
CA GLY A 41 2.28 -16.39 4.70
C GLY A 41 1.61 -15.12 4.19
N ALA A 42 2.43 -14.13 3.84
CA ALA A 42 1.98 -12.82 3.43
C ALA A 42 1.02 -12.79 2.24
N SER A 43 1.12 -13.74 1.32
CA SER A 43 0.23 -13.83 0.15
C SER A 43 -1.23 -14.10 0.52
N ASN A 44 -1.50 -14.56 1.74
CA ASN A 44 -2.86 -14.72 2.25
C ASN A 44 -3.45 -13.42 2.81
N PHE A 45 -2.70 -12.31 2.85
CA PHE A 45 -3.16 -11.03 3.39
C PHE A 45 -3.44 -10.09 2.22
N ALA A 46 -4.68 -9.65 2.06
CA ALA A 46 -5.09 -8.74 1.00
C ALA A 46 -6.10 -7.73 1.52
N ASN A 47 -5.80 -6.44 1.42
CA ASN A 47 -6.70 -5.33 1.81
C ASN A 47 -7.31 -5.52 3.21
N ASN A 48 -6.48 -5.85 4.22
CA ASN A 48 -6.89 -6.17 5.60
C ASN A 48 -7.75 -7.43 5.79
N HIS A 49 -8.00 -8.20 4.73
CA HIS A 49 -8.71 -9.48 4.75
C HIS A 49 -7.76 -10.67 4.60
N ILE A 50 -8.22 -11.83 5.06
CA ILE A 50 -7.49 -13.08 4.90
C ILE A 50 -8.07 -13.89 3.73
N VAL A 51 -7.23 -14.12 2.72
CA VAL A 51 -7.54 -14.97 1.58
C VAL A 51 -7.26 -16.42 1.94
N LEU A 52 -8.32 -17.22 1.99
CA LEU A 52 -8.25 -18.66 2.22
C LEU A 52 -8.20 -19.38 0.89
N ASN A 53 -7.13 -20.15 0.66
CA ASN A 53 -6.92 -20.86 -0.60
C ASN A 53 -6.26 -22.24 -0.43
N ARG A 54 -6.06 -22.68 0.82
CA ARG A 54 -5.50 -23.98 1.19
C ARG A 54 -6.19 -24.51 2.43
N TRP A 55 -6.33 -25.82 2.54
CA TRP A 55 -6.95 -26.49 3.68
C TRP A 55 -6.20 -27.76 4.09
N THR A 56 -6.33 -28.11 5.37
CA THR A 56 -5.72 -29.30 5.98
C THR A 56 -6.71 -30.02 6.90
N ASN A 57 -6.62 -31.34 6.94
CA ASN A 57 -7.41 -32.19 7.84
C ASN A 57 -6.72 -32.43 9.19
N CYS A 58 -5.48 -31.96 9.39
CA CYS A 58 -4.71 -32.23 10.61
C CYS A 58 -4.13 -30.95 11.27
N PRO A 59 -4.95 -29.91 11.54
CA PRO A 59 -4.48 -28.63 12.08
C PRO A 59 -3.85 -28.77 13.48
N ARG A 60 -2.75 -28.04 13.73
CA ARG A 60 -2.01 -28.06 15.02
C ARG A 60 -1.90 -26.70 15.71
N CYS A 61 -1.63 -25.64 14.95
CA CYS A 61 -1.50 -24.26 15.42
C CYS A 61 -2.68 -23.43 14.91
N ILE A 62 -3.74 -23.30 15.72
CA ILE A 62 -5.01 -22.72 15.28
C ILE A 62 -5.15 -21.28 15.79
N ALA A 63 -5.35 -20.36 14.86
CA ALA A 63 -5.82 -19.01 15.14
C ALA A 63 -7.34 -18.93 14.99
N HIS A 64 -7.96 -17.98 15.67
CA HIS A 64 -9.41 -17.83 15.73
C HIS A 64 -9.88 -16.45 15.29
N ARG A 65 -11.17 -16.35 14.96
CA ARG A 65 -11.85 -15.09 14.64
C ARG A 65 -11.50 -14.00 15.66
N GLY A 66 -11.14 -12.83 15.16
CA GLY A 66 -10.88 -11.64 15.97
C GLY A 66 -9.49 -11.58 16.61
N GLU A 67 -8.64 -12.59 16.42
CA GLU A 67 -7.23 -12.51 16.83
C GLU A 67 -6.42 -11.66 15.84
N ILE A 68 -5.34 -11.04 16.32
CA ILE A 68 -4.44 -10.27 15.46
C ILE A 68 -3.41 -11.24 14.86
N LEU A 69 -3.33 -11.29 13.53
CA LEU A 69 -2.32 -12.04 12.81
C LEU A 69 -1.17 -11.12 12.42
N LEU A 70 0.06 -11.61 12.61
CA LEU A 70 1.30 -10.91 12.28
C LEU A 70 2.18 -11.78 11.41
N VAL A 71 2.53 -11.29 10.23
CA VAL A 71 3.57 -11.89 9.39
C VAL A 71 4.95 -11.55 9.97
N CYS A 72 5.61 -12.55 10.55
CA CYS A 72 6.89 -12.38 11.23
C CYS A 72 8.10 -12.71 10.35
N LYS A 73 7.93 -13.34 9.18
CA LYS A 73 9.01 -13.72 8.26
C LYS A 73 8.59 -13.57 6.79
N GLY A 74 9.57 -13.49 5.89
CA GLY A 74 9.35 -13.37 4.44
C GLY A 74 9.20 -11.92 3.97
N SER A 75 8.90 -11.74 2.68
CA SER A 75 8.82 -10.42 2.03
C SER A 75 7.70 -9.53 2.60
N GLY A 76 6.62 -10.12 3.11
CA GLY A 76 5.53 -9.39 3.77
C GLY A 76 5.71 -9.20 5.26
N PHE A 77 6.94 -9.29 5.78
CA PHE A 77 7.27 -8.99 7.17
C PHE A 77 6.55 -7.75 7.71
N GLY A 78 5.95 -7.84 8.90
CA GLY A 78 5.23 -6.76 9.56
C GLY A 78 3.84 -6.46 9.00
N THR A 79 3.34 -7.29 8.08
CA THR A 79 1.93 -7.22 7.67
C THR A 79 1.05 -7.73 8.81
N LEU A 80 -0.06 -7.04 9.03
CA LEU A 80 -1.05 -7.34 10.06
C LEU A 80 -2.43 -7.53 9.43
N ALA A 81 -3.25 -8.33 10.08
CA ALA A 81 -4.69 -8.38 9.82
C ALA A 81 -5.43 -8.85 11.08
N ILE A 82 -6.72 -8.52 11.15
CA ILE A 82 -7.63 -9.14 12.10
C ILE A 82 -8.18 -10.40 11.44
N ALA A 83 -8.12 -11.54 12.14
CA ALA A 83 -8.67 -12.79 11.64
C ALA A 83 -10.19 -12.66 11.40
N ASP A 84 -10.60 -12.71 10.14
CA ASP A 84 -11.99 -12.60 9.67
C ASP A 84 -12.63 -13.96 9.31
N PHE A 85 -11.93 -15.04 9.63
CA PHE A 85 -12.38 -16.44 9.53
C PHE A 85 -12.71 -17.04 10.91
N GLU A 86 -13.46 -18.14 10.96
CA GLU A 86 -13.79 -18.84 12.23
C GLU A 86 -12.55 -19.43 12.91
N SER A 87 -11.84 -20.32 12.21
CA SER A 87 -10.56 -20.89 12.64
C SER A 87 -9.69 -21.22 11.44
N ALA A 88 -8.37 -21.14 11.61
CA ALA A 88 -7.41 -21.51 10.59
C ALA A 88 -6.08 -21.97 11.20
N HIS A 89 -5.44 -22.94 10.57
CA HIS A 89 -4.05 -23.26 10.84
C HIS A 89 -3.13 -22.16 10.29
N ILE A 90 -2.13 -21.75 11.06
CA ILE A 90 -1.16 -20.75 10.63
C ILE A 90 0.24 -21.35 10.45
N ALA A 91 0.91 -20.99 9.36
CA ALA A 91 2.27 -21.40 9.03
C ALA A 91 3.34 -20.67 9.84
N ARG A 92 4.60 -21.13 9.75
CA ARG A 92 5.75 -20.60 10.51
C ARG A 92 6.06 -19.12 10.25
N GLN A 93 5.57 -18.57 9.14
CA GLN A 93 5.71 -17.14 8.82
C GLN A 93 4.74 -16.25 9.60
N ILE A 94 3.79 -16.82 10.33
CA ILE A 94 2.70 -16.10 10.97
C ILE A 94 2.71 -16.37 12.47
N MET A 95 2.42 -15.33 13.25
CA MET A 95 2.07 -15.44 14.66
C MET A 95 0.66 -14.90 14.87
N ALA A 96 -0.12 -15.50 15.77
CA ALA A 96 -1.37 -14.94 16.25
C ALA A 96 -1.18 -14.37 17.67
N LEU A 97 -1.72 -13.19 17.92
CA LEU A 97 -1.83 -12.63 19.27
C LEU A 97 -3.15 -13.07 19.87
N GLN A 98 -3.06 -13.79 20.99
CA GLN A 98 -4.16 -14.44 21.67
C GLN A 98 -4.23 -13.98 23.13
N ASN A 99 -5.36 -14.27 23.79
CA ASN A 99 -5.56 -14.05 25.23
C ASN A 99 -5.27 -12.61 25.67
N LEU A 100 -5.85 -11.63 24.97
CA LEU A 100 -5.69 -10.21 25.27
C LEU A 100 -6.21 -9.90 26.69
N LYS A 101 -5.41 -9.17 27.48
CA LYS A 101 -5.74 -8.80 28.87
C LYS A 101 -5.54 -7.32 29.10
N GLY A 102 -6.60 -6.64 29.52
CA GLY A 102 -6.54 -5.21 29.87
C GLY A 102 -6.19 -4.29 28.70
N VAL A 103 -6.34 -4.77 27.46
CA VAL A 103 -6.02 -4.04 26.24
C VAL A 103 -7.14 -4.21 25.21
N ASP A 104 -7.50 -3.13 24.54
CA ASP A 104 -8.38 -3.14 23.38
C ASP A 104 -7.64 -3.69 22.15
N ARG A 105 -8.31 -4.56 21.38
CA ARG A 105 -7.70 -5.24 20.23
C ARG A 105 -7.29 -4.25 19.14
N ASP A 106 -8.16 -3.32 18.79
CA ASP A 106 -7.95 -2.42 17.66
C ASP A 106 -6.92 -1.34 18.03
N PHE A 107 -6.90 -0.92 19.29
CA PHE A 107 -5.79 -0.14 19.84
C PHE A 107 -4.45 -0.89 19.73
N LEU A 108 -4.42 -2.17 20.15
CA LEU A 108 -3.21 -3.00 20.09
C LEU A 108 -2.73 -3.21 18.66
N PHE A 109 -3.66 -3.44 17.71
CA PHE A 109 -3.37 -3.54 16.29
C PHE A 109 -2.61 -2.30 15.79
N ASN A 110 -3.13 -1.11 16.10
CA ASN A 110 -2.52 0.17 15.72
C ASN A 110 -1.14 0.38 16.34
N VAL A 111 -0.96 -0.01 17.61
CA VAL A 111 0.34 0.04 18.30
C VAL A 111 1.36 -0.84 17.58
N ILE A 112 0.99 -2.06 17.20
CA ILE A 112 1.91 -2.99 16.51
C ILE A 112 2.23 -2.47 15.12
N ALA A 113 1.23 -2.02 14.35
CA ALA A 113 1.42 -1.45 13.02
C ALA A 113 2.46 -0.32 13.04
N THR A 114 2.31 0.62 13.98
CA THR A 114 3.23 1.75 14.16
C THR A 114 4.65 1.29 14.54
N ASN A 115 4.79 0.31 15.42
CA ASN A 115 6.11 -0.22 15.81
C ASN A 115 6.81 -0.88 14.62
N PHE A 116 6.10 -1.65 13.80
CA PHE A 116 6.69 -2.30 12.63
C PHE A 116 7.06 -1.32 11.53
N LEU A 117 6.29 -0.24 11.34
CA LEU A 117 6.69 0.87 10.46
C LEU A 117 8.02 1.48 10.91
N ASN A 118 8.18 1.74 12.21
CA ASN A 118 9.42 2.28 12.76
C ASN A 118 10.61 1.32 12.63
N ILE A 119 10.39 0.01 12.81
CA ILE A 119 11.43 -1.01 12.63
C ILE A 119 11.87 -1.05 11.16
N LYS A 120 10.92 -1.04 10.22
CA LYS A 120 11.21 -1.05 8.77
C LYS A 120 11.99 0.20 8.36
N GLN A 121 11.62 1.39 8.85
CA GLN A 121 12.31 2.64 8.52
C GLN A 121 13.75 2.70 9.05
N LYS A 122 14.04 2.02 10.16
CA LYS A 122 15.38 1.98 10.77
C LYS A 122 16.29 0.89 10.20
N GLY A 123 15.75 -0.06 9.45
CA GLY A 123 16.51 -1.17 8.86
C GLY A 123 17.06 -0.83 7.47
N CYS A 124 18.40 -0.80 7.32
CA CYS A 124 19.07 -0.83 6.01
C CYS A 124 19.28 -2.30 5.56
N GLY A 125 18.55 -2.77 4.55
CA GLY A 125 18.82 -4.08 3.90
C GLY A 125 18.14 -5.31 4.52
N LEU A 126 18.40 -6.47 3.88
CA LEU A 126 17.79 -7.81 4.04
C LEU A 126 17.00 -8.03 5.34
N ILE A 127 15.68 -8.11 5.21
CA ILE A 127 14.73 -8.30 6.31
C ILE A 127 14.83 -9.74 6.83
N PRO A 128 15.41 -9.99 8.03
CA PRO A 128 15.61 -11.36 8.54
C PRO A 128 14.32 -11.96 9.16
N GLY A 129 13.21 -11.21 9.15
CA GLY A 129 12.05 -11.48 9.99
C GLY A 129 12.25 -10.99 11.44
N ILE A 130 11.26 -11.23 12.29
CA ILE A 130 11.28 -10.95 13.73
C ILE A 130 10.99 -12.23 14.50
N ASP A 131 11.77 -12.48 15.54
CA ASP A 131 11.55 -13.61 16.43
C ASP A 131 10.49 -13.28 17.50
N ARG A 132 9.96 -14.34 18.12
CA ARG A 132 8.92 -14.26 19.15
C ARG A 132 9.33 -13.39 20.34
N LYS A 133 10.59 -13.51 20.79
CA LYS A 133 11.09 -12.80 21.98
C LYS A 133 11.16 -11.31 21.68
N THR A 134 11.56 -10.92 20.49
CA THR A 134 11.55 -9.52 20.06
C THR A 134 10.13 -8.95 20.04
N VAL A 135 9.15 -9.67 19.46
CA VAL A 135 7.74 -9.22 19.47
C VAL A 135 7.23 -9.03 20.91
N LEU A 136 7.39 -10.04 21.78
CA LEU A 136 6.89 -9.94 23.17
C LEU A 136 7.55 -8.82 23.98
N ASN A 137 8.75 -8.36 23.59
CA ASN A 137 9.47 -7.27 24.27
C ASN A 137 9.17 -5.86 23.72
N ILE A 138 8.37 -5.74 22.65
CA ILE A 138 7.93 -4.43 22.16
C ILE A 138 7.24 -3.69 23.30
N SER A 139 7.80 -2.52 23.66
CA SER A 139 7.31 -1.69 24.75
C SER A 139 6.44 -0.56 24.20
N PHE A 140 5.32 -0.29 24.86
CA PHE A 140 4.41 0.77 24.47
C PHE A 140 3.73 1.40 25.69
N ALA A 141 3.09 2.54 25.47
CA ALA A 141 2.32 3.21 26.50
C ALA A 141 0.86 2.77 26.41
N LEU A 142 0.32 2.27 27.52
CA LEU A 142 -1.02 1.72 27.65
C LEU A 142 -1.91 2.72 28.41
N PRO A 143 -2.85 3.40 27.73
CA PRO A 143 -3.87 4.22 28.38
C PRO A 143 -4.88 3.40 29.19
N PRO A 144 -5.76 4.03 29.97
CA PRO A 144 -6.99 3.41 30.46
C PRO A 144 -7.87 2.90 29.30
N LEU A 145 -8.62 1.81 29.54
CA LEU A 145 -9.37 1.11 28.48
C LEU A 145 -10.36 2.01 27.70
N ALA A 146 -11.02 2.96 28.37
CA ALA A 146 -11.91 3.90 27.71
C ALA A 146 -11.18 4.80 26.68
N GLU A 147 -9.97 5.23 27.03
CA GLU A 147 -9.13 6.05 26.14
C GLU A 147 -8.57 5.21 25.00
N GLN A 148 -8.20 3.95 25.24
CA GLN A 148 -7.78 3.02 24.18
C GLN A 148 -8.85 2.88 23.10
N LYS A 149 -10.11 2.65 23.50
CA LYS A 149 -11.25 2.55 22.58
C LYS A 149 -11.47 3.83 21.80
N LYS A 150 -11.45 4.99 22.47
CA LYS A 150 -11.60 6.29 21.82
C LYS A 150 -10.53 6.55 20.76
N ILE A 151 -9.27 6.19 21.06
CA ILE A 151 -8.17 6.28 20.11
C ILE A 151 -8.42 5.35 18.91
N ALA A 152 -8.76 4.09 19.18
CA ALA A 152 -9.02 3.10 18.13
C ALA A 152 -10.20 3.51 17.21
N GLU A 153 -11.31 3.98 17.79
CA GLU A 153 -12.46 4.51 17.06
C GLU A 153 -12.08 5.69 16.17
N THR A 154 -11.32 6.64 16.73
CA THR A 154 -10.86 7.82 15.98
C THR A 154 -10.02 7.42 14.76
N LEU A 155 -9.07 6.49 14.93
CA LEU A 155 -8.23 6.00 13.84
C LEU A 155 -9.04 5.22 12.80
N SER A 156 -9.98 4.38 13.23
CA SER A 156 -10.85 3.60 12.35
C SER A 156 -11.71 4.47 11.42
N VAL A 157 -12.14 5.65 11.88
CA VAL A 157 -12.84 6.63 11.03
C VAL A 157 -11.96 7.10 9.87
N TRP A 158 -10.67 7.36 10.14
CA TRP A 158 -9.72 7.76 9.10
C TRP A 158 -9.41 6.63 8.13
N ASP A 159 -9.18 5.42 8.64
CA ASP A 159 -8.94 4.23 7.80
C ASP A 159 -10.13 3.98 6.86
N SER A 160 -11.35 4.07 7.38
CA SER A 160 -12.58 3.93 6.60
C SER A 160 -12.73 5.02 5.52
N ALA A 161 -12.29 6.25 5.81
CA ALA A 161 -12.32 7.34 4.84
C ALA A 161 -11.29 7.13 3.72
N ILE A 162 -10.09 6.65 4.05
CA ILE A 162 -9.03 6.32 3.08
C ILE A 162 -9.50 5.20 2.16
N GLU A 163 -10.03 4.10 2.71
CA GLU A 163 -10.51 2.97 1.93
C GLU A 163 -11.61 3.37 0.93
N LYS A 164 -12.56 4.22 1.36
CA LYS A 164 -13.59 4.76 0.47
C LYS A 164 -12.99 5.61 -0.65
N MET A 165 -12.00 6.44 -0.32
CA MET A 165 -11.33 7.29 -1.31
C MET A 165 -10.59 6.46 -2.35
N GLU A 166 -9.85 5.43 -1.94
CA GLU A 166 -9.15 4.52 -2.84
C GLU A 166 -10.11 3.80 -3.79
N LYS A 167 -11.25 3.31 -3.28
CA LYS A 167 -12.31 2.72 -4.12
C LYS A 167 -12.87 3.71 -5.14
N LEU A 168 -13.08 4.97 -4.75
CA LEU A 168 -13.56 6.01 -5.66
C LEU A 168 -12.56 6.31 -6.78
N VAL A 169 -11.26 6.36 -6.47
CA VAL A 169 -10.21 6.58 -7.48
C VAL A 169 -10.21 5.44 -8.51
N VAL A 170 -10.32 4.19 -8.07
CA VAL A 170 -10.40 3.03 -8.99
C VAL A 170 -11.63 3.11 -9.89
N LEU A 171 -12.80 3.44 -9.32
CA LEU A 171 -14.05 3.59 -10.06
C LEU A 171 -13.99 4.74 -11.07
N GLN A 172 -13.40 5.88 -10.68
CA GLN A 172 -13.21 7.03 -11.56
C GLN A 172 -12.34 6.67 -12.77
N ASN A 173 -11.20 6.02 -12.54
CA ASN A 173 -10.31 5.58 -13.62
C ASN A 173 -11.02 4.61 -14.56
N LYS A 174 -11.77 3.64 -14.03
CA LYS A 174 -12.56 2.71 -14.85
C LYS A 174 -13.59 3.44 -15.70
N ARG A 175 -14.32 4.40 -15.13
CA ARG A 175 -15.31 5.20 -15.86
C ARG A 175 -14.66 6.06 -16.94
N PHE A 176 -13.51 6.67 -16.65
CA PHE A 176 -12.77 7.46 -17.63
C PHE A 176 -12.34 6.62 -18.84
N GLN A 177 -11.77 5.44 -18.59
CA GLN A 177 -11.40 4.51 -19.68
C GLN A 177 -12.61 4.06 -20.49
N GLN A 178 -13.74 3.79 -19.83
CA GLN A 178 -14.99 3.48 -20.52
C GLN A 178 -15.46 4.64 -21.41
N MET A 179 -15.43 5.87 -20.92
CA MET A 179 -15.83 7.04 -21.72
C MET A 179 -14.89 7.29 -22.90
N LEU A 180 -13.57 7.07 -22.74
CA LEU A 180 -12.63 7.13 -23.87
C LEU A 180 -12.99 6.12 -24.96
N LYS A 181 -13.38 4.90 -24.56
CA LYS A 181 -13.82 3.89 -25.50
C LYS A 181 -15.11 4.31 -26.23
N GLU A 182 -16.15 4.65 -25.47
CA GLU A 182 -17.49 4.99 -25.98
C GLU A 182 -17.48 6.24 -26.89
N HIS A 183 -16.70 7.26 -26.52
CA HIS A 183 -16.76 8.55 -27.19
C HIS A 183 -15.64 8.80 -28.20
N ILE A 184 -14.55 8.01 -28.18
CA ILE A 184 -13.43 8.19 -29.12
C ILE A 184 -13.20 6.91 -29.91
N VAL A 185 -12.88 5.79 -29.25
CA VAL A 185 -12.45 4.57 -29.94
C VAL A 185 -13.57 4.01 -30.82
N GLU A 186 -14.78 3.85 -30.27
CA GLU A 186 -15.91 3.30 -31.03
C GLU A 186 -16.34 4.23 -32.19
N LYS A 187 -16.13 5.54 -32.07
CA LYS A 187 -16.38 6.49 -33.16
C LYS A 187 -15.41 6.33 -34.32
N ILE A 188 -14.17 5.95 -34.02
CA ILE A 188 -13.16 5.62 -35.04
C ILE A 188 -13.50 4.25 -35.66
N ASP A 189 -13.80 3.25 -34.83
CA ASP A 189 -14.05 1.87 -35.28
C ASP A 189 -15.31 1.75 -36.17
N ASP A 190 -16.38 2.48 -35.83
CA ASP A 190 -17.61 2.52 -36.63
C ASP A 190 -17.49 3.39 -37.90
N GLY A 191 -16.31 3.96 -38.16
CA GLY A 191 -16.04 4.82 -39.32
C GLY A 191 -16.76 6.17 -39.25
N ALA A 192 -17.25 6.58 -38.08
CA ALA A 192 -17.87 7.90 -37.92
C ALA A 192 -16.83 9.02 -37.98
N TRP A 193 -15.58 8.74 -37.60
CA TRP A 193 -14.46 9.69 -37.61
C TRP A 193 -13.33 9.19 -38.52
N ASP A 194 -12.78 10.09 -39.32
CA ASP A 194 -11.60 9.81 -40.14
C ASP A 194 -10.32 9.71 -39.28
N THR A 195 -9.40 8.85 -39.69
CA THR A 195 -8.09 8.73 -39.05
C THR A 195 -7.03 9.43 -39.90
N CYS A 196 -6.10 10.12 -39.26
CA CYS A 196 -4.93 10.71 -39.89
C CYS A 196 -3.68 10.39 -39.08
N ARG A 197 -2.49 10.50 -39.68
CA ARG A 197 -1.26 10.34 -38.92
C ARG A 197 -1.04 11.60 -38.12
N VAL A 198 -0.57 11.46 -36.88
CA VAL A 198 -0.21 12.61 -36.04
C VAL A 198 0.77 13.55 -36.76
N GLY A 199 1.72 13.00 -37.54
CA GLY A 199 2.65 13.80 -38.34
C GLY A 199 2.04 14.57 -39.51
N ASP A 200 0.79 14.26 -39.89
CA ASP A 200 0.04 15.04 -40.89
C ASP A 200 -0.62 16.27 -40.25
N LEU A 201 -0.80 16.27 -38.92
CA LEU A 201 -1.40 17.37 -38.16
C LEU A 201 -0.37 18.29 -37.49
N PHE A 202 0.84 17.80 -37.26
CA PHE A 202 1.87 18.51 -36.52
C PHE A 202 3.22 18.46 -37.24
N ASP A 203 3.84 19.63 -37.37
CA ASP A 203 5.22 19.74 -37.81
C ASP A 203 6.18 19.49 -36.64
N ALA A 204 7.08 18.51 -36.82
CA ALA A 204 8.12 18.25 -35.83
C ALA A 204 9.13 19.41 -35.82
N VAL A 205 9.27 20.08 -34.68
CA VAL A 205 10.34 21.08 -34.52
C VAL A 205 11.69 20.37 -34.39
N THR A 206 12.46 20.39 -35.47
CA THR A 206 13.81 19.79 -35.53
C THR A 206 14.92 20.82 -35.28
N ARG A 207 14.58 22.09 -35.13
CA ARG A 207 15.54 23.18 -34.91
C ARG A 207 16.23 23.00 -33.57
N LYS A 208 17.54 22.82 -33.61
CA LYS A 208 18.39 22.69 -32.41
C LYS A 208 18.86 24.05 -31.91
N ASN A 209 18.96 24.16 -30.59
CA ASN A 209 19.62 25.23 -29.86
C ASN A 209 21.11 25.20 -30.16
N LYS A 210 21.60 26.16 -30.94
CA LYS A 210 23.02 26.31 -31.27
C LYS A 210 23.73 27.37 -30.45
N GLU A 211 22.96 28.24 -29.80
CA GLU A 211 23.44 29.42 -29.08
C GLU A 211 23.40 29.22 -27.56
N ASN A 212 23.16 27.98 -27.11
CA ASN A 212 23.07 27.62 -25.71
C ASN A 212 22.03 28.48 -24.93
N CYS A 213 20.91 28.82 -25.57
CA CYS A 213 19.83 29.60 -24.95
C CYS A 213 19.30 28.86 -23.70
N LYS A 214 19.37 29.52 -22.54
CA LYS A 214 19.04 28.92 -21.23
C LYS A 214 17.58 29.00 -20.84
N ASN A 215 16.71 29.47 -21.73
CA ASN A 215 15.26 29.48 -21.53
C ASN A 215 14.68 28.07 -21.74
N VAL A 216 15.00 27.16 -20.82
CA VAL A 216 14.62 25.74 -20.92
C VAL A 216 13.19 25.54 -20.39
N LEU A 217 12.37 24.87 -21.18
CA LEU A 217 11.04 24.43 -20.77
C LEU A 217 11.09 23.01 -20.18
N THR A 218 10.15 22.70 -19.30
CA THR A 218 9.96 21.37 -18.71
C THR A 218 8.51 20.94 -18.85
N SER A 219 8.27 19.63 -18.95
CA SER A 219 6.92 19.07 -19.01
C SER A 219 6.37 18.87 -17.60
N SER A 220 5.36 19.65 -17.25
CA SER A 220 4.55 19.48 -16.05
C SER A 220 3.33 18.63 -16.38
N ALA A 221 3.04 17.66 -15.51
CA ALA A 221 1.84 16.83 -15.62
C ALA A 221 0.53 17.65 -15.55
N GLN A 222 0.54 18.83 -14.92
CA GLN A 222 -0.65 19.67 -14.73
C GLN A 222 -0.71 20.86 -15.69
N LEU A 223 0.45 21.43 -16.04
CA LEU A 223 0.54 22.71 -16.77
C LEU A 223 1.13 22.59 -18.18
N GLY A 224 1.52 21.38 -18.61
CA GLY A 224 2.17 21.18 -19.90
C GLY A 224 3.59 21.73 -19.93
N LEU A 225 4.01 22.34 -21.04
CA LEU A 225 5.35 22.92 -21.20
C LEU A 225 5.43 24.27 -20.48
N VAL A 226 6.23 24.33 -19.43
CA VAL A 226 6.42 25.53 -18.60
C VAL A 226 7.89 25.88 -18.44
N ASN A 227 8.21 27.15 -18.17
CA ASN A 227 9.59 27.55 -17.91
C ASN A 227 10.12 26.85 -16.64
N GLN A 228 11.28 26.21 -16.76
CA GLN A 228 11.85 25.38 -15.70
C GLN A 228 12.23 26.20 -14.45
N GLN A 229 12.78 27.39 -14.62
CA GLN A 229 13.19 28.25 -13.51
C GLN A 229 11.99 28.82 -12.78
N GLU A 230 10.91 29.16 -13.50
CA GLU A 230 9.68 29.62 -12.88
C GLU A 230 9.00 28.50 -12.07
N TYR A 231 9.00 27.28 -12.63
CA TYR A 231 8.35 26.11 -12.03
C TYR A 231 9.13 25.52 -10.85
N TYR A 232 10.43 25.25 -11.01
CA TYR A 232 11.25 24.64 -9.95
C TYR A 232 11.98 25.65 -9.07
N LYS A 233 11.88 26.95 -9.36
CA LYS A 233 12.68 28.03 -8.73
C LYS A 233 14.20 27.82 -8.87
N LYS A 234 14.62 26.95 -9.79
CA LYS A 234 16.02 26.64 -10.15
C LYS A 234 16.10 26.03 -11.54
N SER A 235 17.28 26.11 -12.16
CA SER A 235 17.58 25.32 -13.36
C SER A 235 17.98 23.90 -12.96
N VAL A 236 17.44 22.90 -13.64
CA VAL A 236 17.85 21.49 -13.50
C VAL A 236 18.31 20.88 -14.83
N SER A 237 18.48 21.71 -15.87
CA SER A 237 19.11 21.31 -17.13
C SER A 237 20.63 21.19 -17.00
N ALA A 238 21.27 20.61 -18.00
CA ALA A 238 22.73 20.65 -18.13
C ALA A 238 23.27 22.09 -18.23
N LEU A 239 24.53 22.29 -17.85
CA LEU A 239 25.25 23.57 -17.98
C LEU A 239 25.48 23.97 -19.43
N ASP A 240 25.43 23.02 -20.37
CA ASP A 240 25.35 23.25 -21.81
C ASP A 240 24.08 22.57 -22.34
N VAL A 241 23.22 23.33 -23.00
CA VAL A 241 21.96 22.87 -23.59
C VAL A 241 21.97 22.98 -25.11
N THR A 242 23.16 23.15 -25.69
CA THR A 242 23.36 23.04 -27.14
C THR A 242 22.87 21.66 -27.61
N GLY A 243 22.11 21.64 -28.70
CA GLY A 243 21.50 20.42 -29.25
C GLY A 243 20.09 20.11 -28.75
N TYR A 244 19.59 20.82 -27.73
CA TYR A 244 18.18 20.75 -27.33
C TYR A 244 17.30 21.30 -28.46
N TYR A 245 16.08 20.80 -28.63
CA TYR A 245 15.15 21.34 -29.62
C TYR A 245 14.50 22.63 -29.11
N PHE A 246 14.35 23.63 -29.97
CA PHE A 246 13.52 24.77 -29.67
C PHE A 246 12.05 24.34 -29.66
N ALA A 247 11.26 24.89 -28.75
CA ALA A 247 9.81 24.88 -28.87
C ALA A 247 9.41 26.13 -29.66
N ASP A 248 8.65 25.96 -30.74
CA ASP A 248 8.10 27.06 -31.52
C ASP A 248 6.61 27.18 -31.20
N SER A 249 6.12 28.41 -31.01
CA SER A 249 4.70 28.67 -30.85
C SER A 249 4.09 28.86 -32.23
N HIS A 250 3.57 27.79 -32.85
CA HIS A 250 2.81 27.96 -34.10
C HIS A 250 1.61 28.89 -33.85
N ARG A 251 1.50 29.94 -34.66
CA ARG A 251 0.31 30.83 -34.73
C ARG A 251 -0.91 30.00 -35.13
N GLN A 252 -2.04 30.31 -34.48
CA GLN A 252 -3.39 29.80 -34.69
C GLN A 252 -3.63 29.12 -36.05
N VAL A 253 -3.96 27.83 -36.00
CA VAL A 253 -4.70 27.16 -37.07
C VAL A 253 -6.15 27.66 -36.97
N ASN A 254 -6.65 28.33 -38.00
CA ASN A 254 -8.08 28.65 -38.10
C ASN A 254 -8.87 27.33 -38.09
N PRO A 255 -9.90 27.20 -37.25
CA PRO A 255 -10.73 25.99 -37.26
C PRO A 255 -11.45 25.85 -38.61
N ILE A 256 -11.55 24.61 -39.08
CA ILE A 256 -12.43 24.18 -40.18
C ILE A 256 -13.88 24.38 -39.76
#